data_AF-A0A3D2GUR1-F1
#
_entry.id   AF-A0A3D2GUR1-F1
#
_cell.length_a   1.000
_cell.length_b   1.000
_cell.length_c   1.000
_cell.angle_alpha   90.00
_cell.angle_beta   90.00
_cell.angle_gamma   90.00
#
_symmetry.space_group_name_H-M   'P 1'
#
loop_
_entity.id
_entity.type
_entity.pdbx_description
1 polymer ?
#
loop_
_entity_poly.entity_id
_entity_poly.type
_entity_poly.pdbx_seq_one_letter_code
_entity_poly.pdbx_strand_id
1 'polypeptide(L)'
;MIESREWLRAKLTRYGQHCQNDPLQLEATNRIRTFVDQNEDCFCRSHLSGHVTGSAWIVNETMEAALLVHHRKLGLWLQLGGHAEGDSHILNVALREAQEESGILALKVLSNDIFDVDVHLILARQSVPEHFHYDIRFLLQAPSDAALKINPRESLALAWVPLEEIIQNPLYESVQRMAKKSKKLASSGFHS
;
A
#
# COMPACT_ATOMS: atom_id res chain seq x y z
N MET A 1 7.48 20.59 -5.34
CA MET A 1 7.22 20.41 -3.89
C MET A 1 5.82 20.88 -3.47
N ILE A 2 5.33 22.05 -3.90
CA ILE A 2 3.96 22.49 -3.57
C ILE A 2 2.91 21.70 -4.39
N GLU A 3 3.06 21.65 -5.71
CA GLU A 3 2.09 20.98 -6.61
C GLU A 3 1.90 19.48 -6.33
N SER A 4 2.92 18.80 -5.82
CA SER A 4 2.89 17.36 -5.60
C SER A 4 2.23 16.96 -4.27
N ARG A 5 2.25 17.82 -3.24
CA ARG A 5 1.40 17.65 -2.04
C ARG A 5 -0.07 17.88 -2.36
N GLU A 6 -0.37 18.85 -3.22
CA GLU A 6 -1.75 19.12 -3.65
C GLU A 6 -2.36 17.92 -4.37
N TRP A 7 -1.58 17.20 -5.18
CA TRP A 7 -2.04 15.95 -5.81
C TRP A 7 -2.47 14.92 -4.76
N LEU A 8 -1.63 14.66 -3.75
CA LEU A 8 -1.96 13.69 -2.70
C LEU A 8 -3.17 14.15 -1.87
N ARG A 9 -3.27 15.45 -1.54
CA ARG A 9 -4.43 16.04 -0.84
C ARG A 9 -5.72 15.84 -1.62
N ALA A 10 -5.70 16.08 -2.92
CA ALA A 10 -6.86 15.87 -3.79
C ALA A 10 -7.28 14.40 -3.81
N LYS A 11 -6.31 13.48 -3.91
CA LYS A 11 -6.55 12.03 -3.88
C LYS A 11 -7.12 11.56 -2.55
N LEU A 12 -6.57 12.02 -1.43
CA LEU A 12 -7.07 11.71 -0.09
C LEU A 12 -8.47 12.29 0.15
N THR A 13 -8.76 13.48 -0.37
CA THR A 13 -10.11 14.07 -0.29
C THR A 13 -11.13 13.21 -1.03
N ARG A 14 -10.82 12.82 -2.26
CA ARG A 14 -11.67 11.92 -3.05
C ARG A 14 -11.85 10.56 -2.38
N TYR A 15 -10.77 10.00 -1.83
CA TYR A 15 -10.82 8.71 -1.12
C TYR A 15 -11.66 8.80 0.15
N GLY A 16 -11.54 9.87 0.94
CA GLY A 16 -12.35 10.12 2.14
C GLY A 16 -13.85 10.21 1.83
N GLN A 17 -14.22 10.84 0.70
CA GLN A 17 -15.62 10.84 0.23
C GLN A 17 -16.09 9.43 -0.15
N HIS A 18 -15.23 8.65 -0.81
CA HIS A 18 -15.55 7.27 -1.21
C HIS A 18 -15.75 6.35 0.00
N CYS A 19 -14.92 6.49 1.04
CA CYS A 19 -14.96 5.67 2.25
C CYS A 19 -15.78 6.30 3.39
N GLN A 20 -16.65 7.27 3.12
CA GLN A 20 -17.42 7.99 4.16
C GLN A 20 -18.26 7.07 5.07
N ASN A 21 -18.66 5.90 4.57
CA ASN A 21 -19.43 4.89 5.32
C ASN A 21 -18.55 3.80 5.96
N ASP A 22 -17.23 3.94 5.90
CA ASP A 22 -16.23 3.09 6.56
C ASP A 22 -15.48 3.94 7.60
N PRO A 23 -15.90 3.93 8.88
CA PRO A 23 -15.32 4.79 9.91
C PRO A 23 -13.82 4.60 10.09
N LEU A 24 -13.31 3.37 9.94
CA LEU A 24 -11.89 3.07 10.10
C LEU A 24 -11.06 3.70 8.97
N GLN A 25 -11.54 3.59 7.73
CA GLN A 25 -10.87 4.19 6.59
C GLN A 25 -11.01 5.72 6.57
N LEU A 26 -12.14 6.26 6.99
CA LEU A 26 -12.33 7.70 7.10
C LEU A 26 -11.40 8.30 8.16
N GLU A 27 -11.27 7.65 9.33
CA GLU A 27 -10.35 8.08 10.39
C GLU A 27 -8.89 8.03 9.92
N ALA A 28 -8.46 6.92 9.32
CA ALA A 28 -7.11 6.81 8.76
C ALA A 28 -6.85 7.89 7.69
N THR A 29 -7.80 8.13 6.80
CA THR A 29 -7.71 9.19 5.78
C THR A 29 -7.55 10.57 6.40
N ASN A 30 -8.33 10.90 7.43
CA ASN A 30 -8.26 12.19 8.12
C ASN A 30 -6.91 12.36 8.83
N ARG A 31 -6.42 11.33 9.53
CA ARG A 31 -5.10 11.35 10.17
C ARG A 31 -3.98 11.60 9.15
N ILE A 32 -4.02 10.93 8.01
CA ILE A 32 -3.05 11.13 6.92
C ILE A 32 -3.13 12.55 6.38
N ARG A 33 -4.33 13.06 6.12
CA ARG A 33 -4.53 14.44 5.62
C ARG A 33 -3.95 15.45 6.61
N THR A 34 -4.32 15.37 7.87
CA THR A 34 -3.77 16.26 8.91
C THR A 34 -2.24 16.21 8.95
N PHE A 35 -1.65 15.02 8.86
CA PHE A 35 -0.20 14.86 8.84
C PHE A 35 0.45 15.51 7.61
N VAL A 36 -0.05 15.22 6.40
CA VAL A 36 0.44 15.83 5.14
C VAL A 36 0.25 17.35 5.14
N ASP A 37 -0.81 17.83 5.78
CA ASP A 37 -1.14 19.25 5.86
C ASP A 37 -0.17 20.01 6.75
N GLN A 38 0.27 19.39 7.84
CA GLN A 38 1.12 20.00 8.88
C GLN A 38 2.62 19.85 8.63
N ASN A 39 3.05 18.89 7.81
CA ASN A 39 4.47 18.53 7.65
C ASN A 39 4.90 18.60 6.18
N GLU A 40 5.80 19.51 5.85
CA GLU A 40 6.24 19.71 4.45
C GLU A 40 7.16 18.61 3.94
N ASP A 41 7.96 18.05 4.83
CA ASP A 41 8.89 16.94 4.61
C ASP A 41 8.25 15.58 4.93
N CYS A 42 6.92 15.48 4.87
CA CYS A 42 6.17 14.25 5.15
C CYS A 42 6.55 13.03 4.29
N PHE A 43 7.28 13.22 3.19
CA PHE A 43 7.79 12.13 2.32
C PHE A 43 9.21 11.67 2.67
N CYS A 44 9.88 12.37 3.59
CA CYS A 44 11.27 12.10 3.95
C CYS A 44 11.30 11.21 5.20
N ARG A 45 11.99 10.08 5.12
CA ARG A 45 12.17 9.19 6.28
C ARG A 45 12.95 9.83 7.44
N SER A 46 13.61 10.97 7.20
CA SER A 46 14.24 11.80 8.24
C SER A 46 13.23 12.50 9.15
N HIS A 47 11.94 12.56 8.77
CA HIS A 47 10.88 13.07 9.62
C HIS A 47 10.50 11.99 10.66
N LEU A 48 11.10 12.11 11.85
CA LEU A 48 11.14 11.02 12.84
C LEU A 48 9.83 10.78 13.60
N SER A 49 8.83 11.67 13.52
CA SER A 49 7.50 11.38 14.11
C SER A 49 6.62 10.55 13.18
N GLY A 50 6.97 10.48 11.89
CA GLY A 50 6.31 9.64 10.90
C GLY A 50 6.50 10.17 9.49
N HIS A 51 6.14 9.38 8.49
CA HIS A 51 6.25 9.77 7.09
C HIS A 51 5.31 8.92 6.20
N VAL A 52 5.07 9.42 5.00
CA VAL A 52 4.22 8.79 3.99
C VAL A 52 4.98 7.64 3.31
N THR A 53 4.29 6.52 3.16
CA THR A 53 4.77 5.34 2.42
C THR A 53 3.83 5.03 1.25
N GLY A 54 4.37 4.34 0.25
CA GLY A 54 3.61 3.87 -0.91
C GLY A 54 3.62 2.36 -0.98
N SER A 55 2.44 1.75 -1.02
CA SER A 55 2.27 0.30 -1.09
C SER A 55 1.47 -0.14 -2.31
N ALA A 56 1.81 -1.30 -2.85
CA ALA A 56 1.15 -1.94 -3.98
C ALA A 56 0.38 -3.18 -3.52
N TRP A 57 -0.94 -3.13 -3.67
CA TRP A 57 -1.80 -4.31 -3.64
C TRP A 57 -1.85 -4.91 -5.04
N ILE A 58 -1.08 -5.98 -5.26
CA ILE A 58 -0.92 -6.60 -6.57
C ILE A 58 -1.83 -7.82 -6.66
N VAL A 59 -2.78 -7.80 -7.57
CA VAL A 59 -3.65 -8.95 -7.88
C VAL A 59 -3.20 -9.65 -9.16
N ASN A 60 -3.55 -10.92 -9.30
CA ASN A 60 -3.40 -11.63 -10.57
C ASN A 60 -4.44 -11.16 -11.60
N GLU A 61 -4.32 -11.61 -12.85
CA GLU A 61 -5.23 -11.24 -13.94
C GLU A 61 -6.70 -11.55 -13.63
N THR A 62 -6.99 -12.66 -12.95
CA THR A 62 -8.34 -13.08 -12.59
C THR A 62 -8.89 -12.39 -11.33
N MET A 63 -8.08 -11.59 -10.63
CA MET A 63 -8.42 -10.99 -9.33
C MET A 63 -8.86 -12.02 -8.27
N GLU A 64 -8.29 -13.22 -8.29
CA GLU A 64 -8.59 -14.32 -7.35
C GLU A 64 -7.47 -14.51 -6.31
N ALA A 65 -6.28 -13.99 -6.58
CA ALA A 65 -5.15 -14.03 -5.66
C ALA A 65 -4.43 -12.69 -5.60
N ALA A 66 -3.76 -12.42 -4.48
CA ALA A 66 -2.87 -11.29 -4.31
C ALA A 66 -1.43 -11.75 -4.04
N LEU A 67 -0.46 -11.01 -4.55
CA LEU A 67 0.95 -11.24 -4.25
C LEU A 67 1.27 -10.65 -2.88
N LEU A 68 1.67 -11.50 -1.95
CA LEU A 68 2.13 -11.11 -0.63
C LEU A 68 3.61 -11.40 -0.44
N VAL A 69 4.25 -10.60 0.39
CA VAL A 69 5.62 -10.77 0.85
C VAL A 69 5.64 -11.25 2.30
N HIS A 70 6.41 -12.30 2.58
CA HIS A 70 6.71 -12.69 3.96
C HIS A 70 7.82 -11.79 4.49
N HIS A 71 7.42 -10.73 5.18
CA HIS A 71 8.31 -9.64 5.55
C HIS A 71 9.31 -10.08 6.61
N ARG A 72 10.61 -10.01 6.30
CA ARG A 72 11.68 -10.58 7.13
C ARG A 72 11.73 -10.01 8.55
N LYS A 73 11.43 -8.72 8.70
CA LYS A 73 11.53 -8.04 10.00
C LYS A 73 10.29 -8.24 10.88
N LEU A 74 9.12 -8.42 10.26
CA LEU A 74 7.83 -8.50 10.98
C LEU A 74 7.34 -9.94 11.12
N GLY A 75 7.81 -10.86 10.27
CA GLY A 75 7.32 -12.24 10.23
C GLY A 75 5.88 -12.38 9.70
N LEU A 76 5.31 -11.31 9.15
CA LEU A 76 3.94 -11.23 8.64
C LEU A 76 3.91 -11.31 7.12
N TRP A 77 2.80 -11.80 6.57
CA TRP A 77 2.49 -11.69 5.15
C TRP A 77 1.78 -10.37 4.88
N LEU A 78 2.38 -9.52 4.04
CA LEU A 78 1.93 -8.16 3.77
C LEU A 78 1.95 -7.88 2.26
N GLN A 79 1.30 -6.79 1.87
CA GLN A 79 1.50 -6.19 0.55
C GLN A 79 2.93 -5.64 0.40
N LEU A 80 3.38 -5.47 -0.85
CA LEU A 80 4.67 -4.87 -1.16
C LEU A 80 4.60 -3.35 -1.00
N GLY A 81 5.70 -2.70 -0.65
CA GLY A 81 5.70 -1.25 -0.44
C GLY A 81 6.83 -0.76 0.46
N GLY A 82 7.03 0.55 0.44
CA GLY A 82 8.17 1.14 1.12
C GLY A 82 8.16 2.66 1.19
N HIS A 83 9.33 3.19 1.50
CA HIS A 83 9.51 4.61 1.80
C HIS A 83 9.47 5.45 0.52
N ALA A 84 8.90 6.64 0.65
CA ALA A 84 8.84 7.60 -0.45
C ALA A 84 10.20 8.21 -0.82
N GLU A 85 11.15 8.27 0.13
CA GLU A 85 12.50 8.83 -0.06
C GLU A 85 12.48 10.24 -0.68
N GLY A 86 11.50 11.06 -0.27
CA GLY A 86 11.29 12.41 -0.78
C GLY A 86 10.47 12.51 -2.07
N ASP A 87 10.15 11.39 -2.72
CA ASP A 87 9.22 11.39 -3.85
C ASP A 87 7.79 11.62 -3.38
N SER A 88 7.13 12.59 -3.98
CA SER A 88 5.76 12.98 -3.64
C SER A 88 4.71 12.35 -4.55
N HIS A 89 5.13 11.65 -5.60
CA HIS A 89 4.26 10.85 -6.47
C HIS A 89 4.12 9.44 -5.89
N ILE A 90 3.27 9.29 -4.88
CA ILE A 90 3.21 8.02 -4.10
C ILE A 90 2.79 6.81 -4.93
N LEU A 91 2.07 6.99 -6.04
CA LEU A 91 1.82 5.91 -6.99
C LEU A 91 3.11 5.39 -7.64
N ASN A 92 4.04 6.29 -7.99
CA ASN A 92 5.34 5.89 -8.54
C ASN A 92 6.19 5.18 -7.49
N VAL A 93 6.12 5.63 -6.22
CA VAL A 93 6.74 4.95 -5.08
C VAL A 93 6.22 3.51 -4.98
N ALA A 94 4.90 3.33 -4.94
CA ALA A 94 4.29 2.00 -4.85
C ALA A 94 4.70 1.09 -6.02
N LEU A 95 4.75 1.63 -7.26
CA LEU A 95 5.18 0.87 -8.43
C LEU A 95 6.67 0.49 -8.36
N ARG A 96 7.54 1.42 -7.96
CA ARG A 96 8.97 1.19 -7.80
C ARG A 96 9.24 0.10 -6.76
N GLU A 97 8.68 0.23 -5.56
CA GLU A 97 8.84 -0.75 -4.47
C GLU A 97 8.33 -2.13 -4.89
N ALA A 98 7.15 -2.18 -5.55
CA ALA A 98 6.63 -3.42 -6.10
C ALA A 98 7.59 -4.09 -7.08
N GLN A 99 8.19 -3.33 -8.01
CA GLN A 99 9.16 -3.84 -8.97
C GLN A 99 10.46 -4.30 -8.30
N GLU A 100 10.97 -3.55 -7.33
CA GLU A 100 12.20 -3.86 -6.60
C GLU A 100 12.06 -5.13 -5.74
N GLU A 101 10.94 -5.28 -5.03
CA GLU A 101 10.70 -6.39 -4.12
C GLU A 101 10.23 -7.68 -4.82
N SER A 102 9.48 -7.58 -5.93
CA SER A 102 8.94 -8.74 -6.66
C SER A 102 9.70 -9.13 -7.92
N GLY A 103 10.45 -8.20 -8.52
CA GLY A 103 11.07 -8.35 -9.84
C GLY A 103 10.09 -8.26 -11.03
N ILE A 104 8.79 -8.04 -10.80
CA ILE A 104 7.80 -7.95 -11.88
C ILE A 104 7.84 -6.55 -12.51
N LEU A 105 8.45 -6.42 -13.69
CA LEU A 105 8.58 -5.12 -14.35
C LEU A 105 7.29 -4.65 -15.02
N ALA A 106 6.51 -5.57 -15.58
CA ALA A 106 5.32 -5.28 -16.38
C ALA A 106 4.03 -5.17 -15.55
N LEU A 107 4.09 -4.53 -14.38
CA LEU A 107 2.92 -4.28 -13.55
C LEU A 107 1.99 -3.24 -14.19
N LYS A 108 0.69 -3.54 -14.24
CA LYS A 108 -0.35 -2.62 -14.70
C LYS A 108 -0.98 -1.92 -13.50
N VAL A 109 -0.98 -0.59 -13.49
CA VAL A 109 -1.79 0.19 -12.54
C VAL A 109 -3.25 0.12 -12.99
N LEU A 110 -4.13 -0.49 -12.17
CA LEU A 110 -5.55 -0.63 -12.51
C LEU A 110 -6.34 0.65 -12.27
N SER A 111 -5.91 1.48 -11.32
CA SER A 111 -6.49 2.80 -11.06
C SER A 111 -5.44 3.75 -10.54
N ASN A 112 -5.51 5.00 -10.98
CA ASN A 112 -4.70 6.09 -10.45
C ASN A 112 -5.26 6.65 -9.12
N ASP A 113 -6.41 6.16 -8.65
CA ASP A 113 -6.99 6.54 -7.37
C ASP A 113 -6.46 5.65 -6.24
N ILE A 114 -6.48 6.19 -5.01
CA ILE A 114 -6.13 5.45 -3.80
C ILE A 114 -7.11 4.29 -3.64
N PHE A 115 -6.56 3.08 -3.46
CA PHE A 115 -7.35 1.87 -3.26
C PHE A 115 -7.64 1.63 -1.77
N ASP A 116 -6.66 1.87 -0.93
CA ASP A 116 -6.73 1.72 0.53
C ASP A 116 -5.75 2.66 1.21
N VAL A 117 -5.99 2.95 2.49
CA VAL A 117 -5.02 3.67 3.33
C VAL A 117 -4.90 2.99 4.69
N ASP A 118 -3.77 3.19 5.35
CA ASP A 118 -3.55 2.70 6.70
C ASP A 118 -2.59 3.60 7.48
N VAL A 119 -2.72 3.60 8.80
CA VAL A 119 -1.79 4.33 9.68
C VAL A 119 -1.33 3.38 10.77
N HIS A 120 -0.05 3.01 10.73
CA HIS A 120 0.49 2.00 11.64
C HIS A 120 1.78 2.48 12.32
N LEU A 121 1.94 2.09 13.57
CA LEU A 121 3.12 2.40 14.38
C LEU A 121 4.24 1.45 14.02
N ILE A 122 5.40 2.01 13.70
CA ILE A 122 6.67 1.31 13.64
C ILE A 122 7.35 1.44 15.00
N LEU A 123 7.56 0.31 15.66
CA LEU A 123 8.24 0.28 16.95
C LEU A 123 9.70 0.73 16.80
N ALA A 124 10.22 1.39 17.83
CA ALA A 124 11.61 1.84 17.89
C ALA A 124 12.57 0.67 17.63
N ARG A 125 13.60 0.92 16.81
CA ARG A 125 14.60 -0.09 16.48
C ARG A 125 15.96 0.55 16.26
N GLN A 126 16.96 0.04 16.98
CA GLN A 126 18.33 0.57 16.94
C GLN A 126 18.33 2.08 17.19
N SER A 127 18.82 2.88 16.23
CA SER A 127 18.87 4.34 16.32
C SER A 127 17.62 5.04 15.78
N VAL A 128 16.60 4.30 15.31
CA VAL A 128 15.37 4.87 14.77
C VAL A 128 14.29 4.83 15.86
N PRO A 129 13.74 6.00 16.28
CA PRO A 129 12.68 6.04 17.28
C PRO A 129 11.38 5.42 16.73
N GLU A 130 10.43 5.19 17.63
CA GLU A 130 9.08 4.84 17.21
C GLU A 130 8.48 5.97 16.37
N HIS A 131 7.75 5.62 15.32
CA HIS A 131 7.18 6.59 14.39
C HIS A 131 6.00 5.98 13.63
N PHE A 132 5.17 6.82 13.02
CA PHE A 132 4.07 6.34 12.20
C PHE A 132 4.45 6.21 10.72
N HIS A 133 4.00 5.15 10.08
CA HIS A 133 3.85 5.10 8.64
C HIS A 133 2.42 5.52 8.27
N TYR A 134 2.33 6.47 7.34
CA TYR A 134 1.08 6.94 6.74
C TYR A 134 0.99 6.34 5.33
N ASP A 135 0.39 5.16 5.25
CA ASP A 135 0.53 4.26 4.11
C ASP A 135 -0.58 4.47 3.08
N ILE A 136 -0.19 4.80 1.85
CA ILE A 136 -1.10 4.99 0.71
C ILE A 136 -0.98 3.80 -0.21
N ARG A 137 -2.10 3.14 -0.50
CA ARG A 137 -2.09 1.86 -1.20
C ARG A 137 -2.81 1.94 -2.53
N PHE A 138 -2.18 1.37 -3.55
CA PHE A 138 -2.69 1.35 -4.92
C PHE A 138 -2.95 -0.07 -5.39
N LEU A 139 -3.94 -0.22 -6.27
CA LEU A 139 -4.30 -1.48 -6.89
C LEU A 139 -3.52 -1.66 -8.20
N LEU A 140 -2.68 -2.68 -8.23
CA LEU A 140 -1.89 -3.07 -9.40
C LEU A 140 -2.27 -4.49 -9.81
N GLN A 141 -1.98 -4.84 -11.06
CA GLN A 141 -2.19 -6.17 -11.61
C GLN A 141 -0.89 -6.67 -12.22
N ALA A 142 -0.54 -7.92 -11.90
CA ALA A 142 0.58 -8.61 -12.55
C ALA A 142 0.07 -9.42 -13.76
N PRO A 143 0.89 -9.55 -14.81
CA PRO A 143 0.60 -10.46 -15.92
C PRO A 143 0.69 -11.93 -15.45
N SER A 144 -0.01 -12.82 -16.14
CA SER A 144 -0.07 -14.25 -15.80
C SER A 144 1.27 -14.98 -15.91
N ASP A 145 2.21 -14.48 -16.71
CA ASP A 145 3.55 -15.02 -16.90
C ASP A 145 4.62 -14.37 -16.00
N ALA A 146 4.20 -13.56 -15.02
CA ALA A 146 5.10 -12.87 -14.12
C ALA A 146 6.01 -13.83 -13.32
N ALA A 147 7.31 -13.78 -13.60
CA ALA A 147 8.31 -14.48 -12.81
C ALA A 147 8.63 -13.71 -11.53
N LEU A 148 8.43 -14.36 -10.37
CA LEU A 148 8.76 -13.78 -9.08
C LEU A 148 10.26 -13.85 -8.81
N LYS A 149 10.84 -12.74 -8.39
CA LYS A 149 12.21 -12.66 -7.89
C LYS A 149 12.19 -12.04 -6.50
N ILE A 150 12.57 -12.83 -5.51
CA ILE A 150 12.63 -12.39 -4.12
C ILE A 150 13.83 -11.47 -3.92
N ASN A 151 13.63 -10.32 -3.28
CA ASN A 151 14.70 -9.55 -2.66
C ASN A 151 15.04 -10.13 -1.26
N PRO A 152 16.14 -10.90 -1.09
CA PRO A 152 16.40 -11.60 0.17
C PRO A 152 16.76 -10.68 1.35
N ARG A 153 17.06 -9.40 1.08
CA ARG A 153 17.37 -8.40 2.11
C ARG A 153 16.12 -7.99 2.90
N GLU A 154 14.96 -7.98 2.24
CA GLU A 154 13.70 -7.50 2.81
C GLU A 154 12.70 -8.63 3.04
N SER A 155 12.79 -9.68 2.22
CA SER A 155 11.74 -10.69 2.08
C SER A 155 12.27 -12.09 2.37
N LEU A 156 11.48 -12.89 3.09
CA LEU A 156 11.74 -14.32 3.30
C LEU A 156 11.13 -15.16 2.18
N ALA A 157 9.97 -14.74 1.66
CA ALA A 157 9.24 -15.40 0.60
C ALA A 157 8.33 -14.41 -0.13
N LEU A 158 7.93 -14.78 -1.35
CA LEU A 158 6.83 -14.17 -2.09
C LEU A 158 5.84 -15.29 -2.42
N ALA A 159 4.55 -15.02 -2.29
CA ALA A 159 3.51 -16.00 -2.63
C ALA A 159 2.26 -15.32 -3.18
N TRP A 160 1.67 -15.95 -4.19
CA TRP A 160 0.30 -15.69 -4.58
C TRP A 160 -0.62 -16.36 -3.57
N VAL A 161 -1.35 -15.55 -2.80
CA VAL A 161 -2.28 -16.04 -1.78
C VAL A 161 -3.71 -15.81 -2.27
N PRO A 162 -4.57 -16.85 -2.30
CA PRO A 162 -5.97 -16.71 -2.67
C PRO A 162 -6.69 -15.67 -1.81
N LEU A 163 -7.51 -14.82 -2.42
CA LEU A 163 -8.20 -13.75 -1.69
C LEU A 163 -9.13 -14.33 -0.60
N GLU A 164 -9.78 -15.45 -0.86
CA GLU A 164 -10.61 -16.16 0.11
C GLU A 164 -9.83 -16.57 1.37
N GLU A 165 -8.60 -17.06 1.19
CA GLU A 165 -7.73 -17.45 2.30
C GLU A 165 -7.35 -16.22 3.14
N ILE A 166 -6.97 -15.12 2.47
CA ILE A 166 -6.65 -13.85 3.15
C ILE A 166 -7.84 -13.39 3.98
N ILE A 167 -9.05 -13.38 3.41
CA ILE A 167 -10.29 -12.93 4.04
C ILE A 167 -10.62 -13.74 5.30
N GLN A 168 -10.30 -15.04 5.31
CA GLN A 168 -10.59 -15.94 6.43
C GLN A 168 -9.54 -15.88 7.54
N ASN A 169 -8.37 -15.28 7.31
CA ASN A 169 -7.28 -15.26 8.28
C ASN A 169 -7.32 -14.00 9.16
N PRO A 170 -7.74 -14.08 10.43
CA PRO A 170 -7.97 -12.91 11.30
C PRO A 170 -6.70 -12.14 11.66
N LEU A 171 -5.50 -12.69 11.41
CA LEU A 171 -4.25 -12.02 11.72
C LEU A 171 -3.88 -10.89 10.74
N TYR A 172 -4.68 -10.70 9.69
CA TYR A 172 -4.37 -9.77 8.61
C TYR A 172 -5.48 -8.75 8.32
N GLU A 173 -6.10 -8.13 9.33
CA GLU A 173 -7.24 -7.20 9.14
C GLU A 173 -7.03 -6.15 8.03
N SER A 174 -5.83 -5.56 7.97
CA SER A 174 -5.47 -4.57 6.96
C SER A 174 -5.44 -5.15 5.54
N VAL A 175 -4.87 -6.35 5.39
CA VAL A 175 -4.79 -7.10 4.12
C VAL A 175 -6.16 -7.67 3.74
N GLN A 176 -6.94 -8.15 4.70
CA GLN A 176 -8.31 -8.62 4.53
C GLN A 176 -9.19 -7.55 3.90
N ARG A 177 -9.05 -6.30 4.34
CA ARG A 177 -9.83 -5.18 3.80
C ARG A 177 -9.54 -4.99 2.31
N MET A 178 -8.28 -5.05 1.90
CA MET A 178 -7.88 -4.98 0.48
C MET A 178 -8.38 -6.19 -0.33
N ALA A 179 -8.34 -7.40 0.24
CA ALA A 179 -8.91 -8.59 -0.39
C ALA A 179 -10.43 -8.48 -0.58
N LYS A 180 -11.18 -8.04 0.43
CA LYS A 180 -12.64 -7.78 0.35
C LYS A 180 -12.98 -6.74 -0.72
N LYS A 181 -12.21 -5.65 -0.77
CA LYS A 181 -12.36 -4.61 -1.81
C LYS A 181 -12.13 -5.17 -3.22
N SER A 182 -11.11 -6.02 -3.38
CA SER A 182 -10.78 -6.65 -4.67
C SER A 182 -11.91 -7.56 -5.15
N LYS A 183 -12.47 -8.40 -4.27
CA LYS A 183 -13.65 -9.25 -4.58
C LYS A 183 -14.86 -8.41 -4.99
N LYS A 184 -15.13 -7.32 -4.27
CA LYS A 184 -16.23 -6.40 -4.61
C LYS A 184 -16.01 -5.77 -6.00
N LEU A 185 -14.79 -5.34 -6.29
CA LEU A 185 -14.44 -4.74 -7.59
C LEU A 185 -14.63 -5.74 -8.74
N ALA A 186 -14.14 -6.97 -8.59
CA ALA A 186 -14.33 -8.04 -9.58
C ALA A 186 -15.82 -8.33 -9.83
N SER A 187 -16.64 -8.38 -8.77
CA SER A 187 -18.09 -8.61 -8.89
C SER A 187 -18.86 -7.45 -9.55
N SER A 188 -18.30 -6.24 -9.52
CA SER A 188 -18.92 -5.04 -10.13
C SER A 188 -18.64 -4.90 -11.63
N GLY A 189 -17.95 -5.87 -12.23
CA GLY A 189 -17.69 -5.90 -13.67
C GLY A 189 -16.59 -4.96 -14.12
N PHE A 190 -15.60 -4.68 -13.26
CA PHE A 190 -14.38 -3.96 -13.65
C PHE A 190 -13.60 -4.80 -14.68
N HIS A 191 -13.95 -4.63 -15.95
CA HIS A 191 -13.21 -5.15 -17.10
C HIS A 191 -12.37 -3.98 -17.61
N SER A 192 -11.06 -4.15 -17.54
CA SER A 192 -10.08 -3.14 -17.97
C SER A 192 -10.07 -2.90 -19.46
#